data_AF-A0A960UQL7-F1
#
_entry.id   AF-A0A960UQL7-F1
#
_cell.length_a   1.000
_cell.length_b   1.000
_cell.length_c   1.000
_cell.angle_alpha   90.00
_cell.angle_beta   90.00
_cell.angle_gamma   90.00
#
_symmetry.space_group_name_H-M   'P 1'
#
loop_
_entity.id
_entity.type
_entity.pdbx_description
1 polymer ?
#
loop_
_entity_poly.entity_id
_entity_poly.type
_entity_poly.pdbx_seq_one_letter_code
_entity_poly.pdbx_strand_id
1 'polypeptide(L)'
;MQPTFMTVPPSFPAGRESNLIELRRMGAPFDKSGFLPLRAFQTVASALLLLFASSLQSQTTSKPSPAAPVETIPEYTVVVDPGHGGAIVHRKDDRWDPISRKYLTAYLTGTTYTKYTEHELMLQLARRVHHYLMLTRTEEGWNQFQKLLRVFSDQKTFKRIKFKSHLTRNDGWNNRSLPASNRNVNAPYRLYDYPDPKTGKMQKGRISQINDLEPYLVLSLHLNPAPPGHSGGMGAVLAPGWQTFNLLRKISLKQAPASAFYKTPWASDWLSTEPGWSKLQAARADAWVYMNGFWCNKSGTAPWYAKPRGFRHNLFQWRYADGDGWEKKAVRERKSSGPYSMVYSKWKPEGAFWEREQAKPEYWRREAPVSGSGISYGGDNHLAANELMRFIQYGVRMQVPEKRANNKLGPILDPFVSTYTLPTYTNAVVAFLEVGHLNIWRDRRMVIDQREQVAISLAVGIYSLFTGLEIKKPGYGPYLPRGRKLDFAKYENLPQGNYFKIVDR
;
A
#
# COMPACT_ATOMS: atom_id res chain seq x y z
N MET A 1 27.92 -29.06 13.55
CA MET A 1 27.87 -28.29 14.81
C MET A 1 27.11 -26.99 14.55
N GLN A 2 25.92 -26.85 15.15
CA GLN A 2 25.08 -25.64 15.11
C GLN A 2 25.63 -24.58 16.08
N PRO A 3 25.27 -23.29 15.93
CA PRO A 3 25.12 -22.41 17.06
C PRO A 3 23.63 -22.27 17.41
N THR A 4 23.33 -22.67 18.63
CA THR A 4 22.10 -22.48 19.38
C THR A 4 21.86 -21.00 19.67
N PHE A 5 20.64 -20.52 19.43
CA PHE A 5 20.15 -19.27 20.00
C PHE A 5 19.86 -19.50 21.49
N MET A 6 20.70 -18.99 22.38
CA MET A 6 20.38 -18.88 23.81
C MET A 6 19.48 -17.67 24.05
N THR A 7 18.27 -17.95 24.52
CA THR A 7 17.40 -17.01 25.21
C THR A 7 17.80 -16.95 26.68
N VAL A 8 18.12 -15.76 27.20
CA VAL A 8 18.21 -15.49 28.64
C VAL A 8 16.98 -14.66 29.04
N PRO A 9 16.18 -15.08 30.03
CA PRO A 9 15.02 -14.31 30.49
C PRO A 9 15.45 -13.18 31.45
N PRO A 10 14.81 -12.01 31.44
CA PRO A 10 14.94 -11.07 32.54
C PRO A 10 14.07 -11.53 33.72
N SER A 11 14.71 -11.71 34.86
CA SER A 11 14.10 -11.77 36.18
C SER A 11 13.55 -10.40 36.57
N PHE A 12 12.33 -10.35 37.10
CA PHE A 12 11.82 -9.22 37.87
C PHE A 12 11.41 -9.71 39.26
N PRO A 13 11.69 -8.96 40.34
CA PRO A 13 11.15 -9.26 41.65
C PRO A 13 9.69 -8.83 41.74
N ALA A 14 8.89 -9.69 42.37
CA ALA A 14 7.52 -9.44 42.77
C ALA A 14 7.45 -8.52 44.00
N GLY A 15 6.36 -7.75 44.10
CA GLY A 15 5.87 -7.22 45.38
C GLY A 15 5.33 -5.79 45.31
N ARG A 16 4.01 -5.62 45.17
CA ARG A 16 3.07 -5.41 46.29
C ARG A 16 1.73 -4.86 45.79
N GLU A 17 0.68 -5.43 46.37
CA GLU A 17 -0.72 -5.07 46.29
C GLU A 17 -1.01 -3.70 46.93
N SER A 18 -2.06 -3.02 46.45
CA SER A 18 -3.33 -2.85 47.18
C SER A 18 -4.04 -1.53 46.87
N ASN A 19 -5.37 -1.62 46.93
CA ASN A 19 -6.39 -0.59 47.20
C ASN A 19 -7.24 -0.04 46.04
N LEU A 20 -8.45 -0.62 46.03
CA LEU A 20 -9.76 -0.08 45.64
C LEU A 20 -10.02 1.36 46.12
N ILE A 21 -10.91 2.07 45.41
CA ILE A 21 -12.14 2.71 45.95
C ILE A 21 -13.05 3.17 44.80
N GLU A 22 -14.35 2.90 44.96
CA GLU A 22 -15.52 3.31 44.17
C GLU A 22 -15.84 4.82 44.22
N LEU A 23 -16.63 5.32 43.25
CA LEU A 23 -17.86 6.16 43.42
C LEU A 23 -18.36 6.61 42.02
N ARG A 24 -19.43 6.02 41.46
CA ARG A 24 -20.86 6.40 41.49
C ARG A 24 -21.26 7.79 40.94
N ARG A 25 -22.07 7.71 39.88
CA ARG A 25 -23.43 8.29 39.67
C ARG A 25 -23.66 9.71 39.08
N MET A 26 -24.53 9.67 38.05
CA MET A 26 -25.76 10.47 37.81
C MET A 26 -25.70 11.81 37.05
N GLY A 27 -26.64 11.95 36.10
CA GLY A 27 -27.28 13.24 35.78
C GLY A 27 -27.53 13.53 34.30
N ALA A 28 -28.71 13.15 33.77
CA ALA A 28 -29.29 13.68 32.53
C ALA A 28 -30.10 14.98 32.82
N PRO A 29 -31.05 15.44 31.96
CA PRO A 29 -30.92 16.18 30.70
C PRO A 29 -31.71 17.53 30.71
N PHE A 30 -31.62 18.35 29.66
CA PHE A 30 -32.55 19.45 29.30
C PHE A 30 -32.54 19.56 27.76
N ASP A 31 -33.59 19.34 26.96
CA ASP A 31 -34.99 19.81 26.82
C ASP A 31 -35.18 21.03 25.87
N LYS A 32 -35.88 20.72 24.77
CA LYS A 32 -36.91 21.45 23.99
C LYS A 32 -36.76 22.88 23.41
N SER A 33 -37.04 22.91 22.09
CA SER A 33 -38.18 23.58 21.43
C SER A 33 -38.02 24.96 20.74
N GLY A 34 -38.77 25.10 19.62
CA GLY A 34 -39.05 26.33 18.85
C GLY A 34 -39.06 26.05 17.33
N PHE A 35 -40.09 25.49 16.69
CA PHE A 35 -41.37 26.06 16.19
C PHE A 35 -41.29 27.21 15.15
N LEU A 36 -41.51 26.85 13.85
CA LEU A 36 -42.35 27.45 12.76
C LEU A 36 -42.17 28.92 12.29
N PRO A 37 -42.77 29.40 11.15
CA PRO A 37 -43.33 28.73 9.95
C PRO A 37 -43.05 29.41 8.57
N LEU A 38 -43.46 28.70 7.50
CA LEU A 38 -44.04 29.08 6.18
C LEU A 38 -43.81 30.47 5.53
N ARG A 39 -43.62 30.43 4.20
CA ARG A 39 -44.51 31.09 3.21
C ARG A 39 -44.41 30.46 1.82
N ALA A 40 -45.56 30.35 1.16
CA ALA A 40 -45.82 29.81 -0.17
C ALA A 40 -46.25 30.93 -1.13
N PHE A 41 -46.04 30.74 -2.45
CA PHE A 41 -46.79 31.30 -3.60
C PHE A 41 -46.43 30.37 -4.80
N GLN A 42 -47.29 29.58 -5.46
CA GLN A 42 -48.42 29.88 -6.39
C GLN A 42 -48.02 30.87 -7.51
N THR A 43 -48.29 30.74 -8.81
CA THR A 43 -48.90 29.73 -9.73
C THR A 43 -48.72 30.25 -11.19
N VAL A 44 -48.51 29.34 -12.16
CA VAL A 44 -49.21 29.15 -13.48
C VAL A 44 -49.54 30.34 -14.41
N ALA A 45 -49.17 30.17 -15.71
CA ALA A 45 -49.96 30.34 -16.96
C ALA A 45 -49.05 30.80 -18.14
N SER A 46 -48.80 29.99 -19.18
CA SER A 46 -49.63 29.68 -20.37
C SER A 46 -49.68 30.80 -21.42
N ALA A 47 -49.15 30.53 -22.63
CA ALA A 47 -49.76 30.94 -23.91
C ALA A 47 -49.09 30.25 -25.10
N LEU A 48 -49.90 29.43 -25.79
CA LEU A 48 -49.75 28.97 -27.17
C LEU A 48 -49.85 30.15 -28.14
N LEU A 49 -49.16 30.09 -29.29
CA LEU A 49 -49.69 30.64 -30.54
C LEU A 49 -49.31 29.76 -31.74
N LEU A 50 -50.22 29.75 -32.71
CA LEU A 50 -50.46 28.76 -33.76
C LEU A 50 -49.59 28.89 -35.02
N LEU A 51 -49.39 27.71 -35.64
CA LEU A 51 -49.45 27.32 -37.06
C LEU A 51 -49.20 28.39 -38.14
N PHE A 52 -48.24 28.09 -39.02
CA PHE A 52 -48.44 28.19 -40.47
C PHE A 52 -47.83 26.96 -41.17
N ALA A 53 -48.64 26.32 -42.00
CA ALA A 53 -48.27 25.22 -42.86
C ALA A 53 -47.77 25.75 -44.20
N SER A 54 -46.69 25.16 -44.72
CA SER A 54 -46.40 25.15 -46.14
C SER A 54 -45.58 23.90 -46.46
N SER A 55 -46.20 23.04 -47.25
CA SER A 55 -45.67 21.81 -47.82
C SER A 55 -44.55 22.10 -48.82
N LEU A 56 -43.34 21.62 -48.52
CA LEU A 56 -42.37 21.25 -49.55
C LEU A 56 -41.90 19.82 -49.27
N GLN A 57 -42.17 18.93 -50.21
CA GLN A 57 -41.55 17.61 -50.31
C GLN A 57 -40.05 17.80 -50.56
N SER A 58 -39.25 17.78 -49.49
CA SER A 58 -37.82 17.50 -49.59
C SER A 58 -37.60 16.03 -49.30
N GLN A 59 -36.98 15.33 -50.25
CA GLN A 59 -36.47 13.97 -50.11
C GLN A 59 -35.77 13.80 -48.76
N THR A 60 -36.33 12.95 -47.90
CA THR A 60 -35.70 12.55 -46.65
C THR A 60 -34.52 11.64 -46.97
N THR A 61 -33.37 12.22 -47.27
CA THR A 61 -32.10 11.57 -46.98
C THR A 61 -32.04 11.44 -45.46
N SER A 62 -32.31 10.24 -44.94
CA SER A 62 -32.07 9.92 -43.55
C SER A 62 -30.60 10.17 -43.25
N LYS A 63 -30.29 11.33 -42.67
CA LYS A 63 -29.01 11.50 -41.97
C LYS A 63 -28.92 10.36 -40.97
N PRO A 64 -27.84 9.54 -41.00
CA PRO A 64 -27.65 8.57 -39.94
C PRO A 64 -27.65 9.33 -38.64
N SER A 65 -28.60 8.99 -37.77
CA SER A 65 -28.62 9.46 -36.39
C SER A 65 -27.22 9.23 -35.83
N PRO A 66 -26.56 10.23 -35.19
CA PRO A 66 -25.25 10.00 -34.60
C PRO A 66 -25.38 8.80 -33.68
N ALA A 67 -24.66 7.72 -34.03
CA ALA A 67 -24.65 6.51 -33.22
C ALA A 67 -24.41 6.95 -31.77
N ALA A 68 -25.33 6.56 -30.88
CA ALA A 68 -25.18 6.84 -29.46
C ALA A 68 -23.75 6.44 -29.08
N PRO A 69 -22.98 7.30 -28.38
CA PRO A 69 -21.60 7.01 -28.07
C PRO A 69 -21.56 5.65 -27.38
N VAL A 70 -20.87 4.68 -28.01
CA VAL A 70 -20.67 3.36 -27.44
C VAL A 70 -20.04 3.59 -26.08
N GLU A 71 -20.79 3.33 -25.00
CA GLU A 71 -20.31 3.57 -23.65
C GLU A 71 -19.09 2.67 -23.42
N THR A 72 -17.91 3.26 -23.47
CA THR A 72 -16.66 2.52 -23.33
C THR A 72 -16.52 2.07 -21.88
N ILE A 73 -16.51 0.75 -21.65
CA ILE A 73 -16.29 0.18 -20.32
C ILE A 73 -14.90 0.60 -19.83
N PRO A 74 -14.78 1.33 -18.71
CA PRO A 74 -13.48 1.77 -18.20
C PRO A 74 -12.56 0.60 -17.86
N GLU A 75 -11.27 0.72 -18.19
CA GLU A 75 -10.24 -0.27 -17.90
C GLU A 75 -9.17 0.30 -16.96
N TYR A 76 -8.78 -0.47 -15.94
CA TYR A 76 -7.76 -0.09 -14.96
C TYR A 76 -6.71 -1.18 -14.80
N THR A 77 -5.43 -0.79 -14.72
CA THR A 77 -4.34 -1.71 -14.41
C THR A 77 -4.22 -1.94 -12.91
N VAL A 78 -4.19 -3.21 -12.50
CA VAL A 78 -3.97 -3.64 -11.11
C VAL A 78 -2.84 -4.65 -11.07
N VAL A 79 -1.83 -4.40 -10.25
CA VAL A 79 -0.74 -5.35 -10.02
C VAL A 79 -0.95 -6.06 -8.69
N VAL A 80 -0.92 -7.38 -8.71
CA VAL A 80 -0.93 -8.24 -7.52
C VAL A 80 0.49 -8.76 -7.30
N ASP A 81 1.12 -8.29 -6.23
CA ASP A 81 2.51 -8.56 -5.86
C ASP A 81 2.58 -9.56 -4.71
N PRO A 82 2.78 -10.87 -4.98
CA PRO A 82 3.09 -11.81 -3.92
C PRO A 82 4.50 -11.56 -3.36
N GLY A 83 4.57 -11.26 -2.07
CA GLY A 83 5.81 -11.00 -1.35
C GLY A 83 6.91 -12.04 -1.61
N HIS A 84 8.16 -11.59 -1.63
CA HIS A 84 9.36 -12.44 -1.72
C HIS A 84 9.41 -13.29 -3.02
N GLY A 85 9.86 -14.55 -2.95
CA GLY A 85 9.93 -15.48 -4.09
C GLY A 85 11.28 -16.19 -4.27
N GLY A 86 12.35 -15.60 -3.73
CA GLY A 86 13.72 -16.11 -3.83
C GLY A 86 14.11 -17.13 -2.75
N ALA A 87 15.26 -17.76 -2.98
CA ALA A 87 15.95 -18.71 -2.11
C ALA A 87 16.64 -18.02 -0.94
N ILE A 88 16.75 -18.75 0.17
CA ILE A 88 17.56 -18.36 1.34
C ILE A 88 19.04 -18.49 0.96
N VAL A 89 19.75 -17.37 0.97
CA VAL A 89 21.19 -17.32 0.67
C VAL A 89 21.93 -16.50 1.73
N HIS A 90 23.07 -17.01 2.20
CA HIS A 90 23.90 -16.35 3.21
C HIS A 90 24.91 -15.37 2.59
N ARG A 91 24.41 -14.46 1.73
CA ARG A 91 25.22 -13.41 1.09
C ARG A 91 24.37 -12.18 0.80
N LYS A 92 25.03 -11.05 0.51
CA LYS A 92 24.35 -9.89 -0.06
C LYS A 92 23.91 -10.20 -1.50
N ASP A 93 22.63 -9.98 -1.79
CA ASP A 93 22.00 -10.47 -3.02
C ASP A 93 20.81 -9.61 -3.49
N ASP A 94 20.56 -8.50 -2.81
CA ASP A 94 19.58 -7.50 -3.23
C ASP A 94 20.11 -6.09 -2.99
N ARG A 95 19.51 -5.11 -3.66
CA ARG A 95 19.92 -3.70 -3.63
C ARG A 95 21.35 -3.50 -4.12
N TRP A 96 21.55 -3.70 -5.42
CA TRP A 96 22.81 -3.36 -6.08
C TRP A 96 23.05 -1.85 -5.98
N ASP A 97 24.22 -1.44 -5.46
CA ASP A 97 24.62 -0.04 -5.38
C ASP A 97 25.64 0.29 -6.48
N PRO A 98 25.28 1.14 -7.46
CA PRO A 98 26.17 1.52 -8.55
C PRO A 98 27.44 2.24 -8.10
N ILE A 99 27.41 2.93 -6.94
CA ILE A 99 28.58 3.65 -6.40
C ILE A 99 29.64 2.65 -5.92
N SER A 100 29.27 1.72 -5.04
CA SER A 100 30.21 0.73 -4.49
C SER A 100 30.38 -0.52 -5.35
N ARG A 101 29.54 -0.70 -6.39
CA ARG A 101 29.45 -1.90 -7.24
C ARG A 101 29.29 -3.19 -6.43
N LYS A 102 28.43 -3.13 -5.41
CA LYS A 102 28.13 -4.26 -4.52
C LYS A 102 26.65 -4.28 -4.18
N TYR A 103 26.12 -5.47 -3.91
CA TYR A 103 24.84 -5.59 -3.22
C TYR A 103 25.00 -5.08 -1.78
N LEU A 104 24.04 -4.28 -1.32
CA LEU A 104 24.09 -3.69 0.02
C LEU A 104 23.44 -4.57 1.09
N THR A 105 22.47 -5.40 0.70
CA THR A 105 21.70 -6.24 1.63
C THR A 105 21.56 -7.68 1.15
N ALA A 106 21.30 -8.60 2.09
CA ALA A 106 20.82 -9.93 1.74
C ALA A 106 19.44 -9.84 1.09
N TYR A 107 19.09 -10.86 0.32
CA TYR A 107 17.73 -11.04 -0.16
C TYR A 107 16.80 -11.35 1.02
N LEU A 108 15.64 -10.69 1.08
CA LEU A 108 14.63 -10.94 2.11
C LEU A 108 13.69 -12.03 1.60
N THR A 109 13.77 -13.23 2.17
CA THR A 109 12.98 -14.41 1.73
C THR A 109 11.58 -14.50 2.29
N GLY A 110 11.25 -13.64 3.26
CA GLY A 110 10.03 -13.73 4.03
C GLY A 110 10.15 -14.71 5.19
N THR A 111 9.06 -14.87 5.93
CA THR A 111 8.98 -15.72 7.12
C THR A 111 8.73 -17.19 6.77
N THR A 112 9.22 -18.07 7.63
CA THR A 112 9.05 -19.53 7.54
C THR A 112 8.55 -20.06 8.88
N TYR A 113 7.57 -20.95 8.84
CA TYR A 113 7.07 -21.66 10.02
C TYR A 113 6.86 -23.14 9.68
N THR A 114 7.67 -24.00 10.28
CA THR A 114 7.70 -25.45 9.98
C THR A 114 7.91 -25.70 8.49
N LYS A 115 6.93 -26.27 7.79
CA LYS A 115 6.96 -26.53 6.34
C LYS A 115 6.37 -25.40 5.49
N TYR A 116 5.78 -24.38 6.10
CA TYR A 116 5.11 -23.30 5.39
C TYR A 116 6.07 -22.13 5.21
N THR A 117 6.11 -21.60 3.99
CA THR A 117 6.87 -20.39 3.66
C THR A 117 5.93 -19.30 3.19
N GLU A 118 6.22 -18.07 3.58
CA GLU A 118 5.42 -16.90 3.18
C GLU A 118 5.31 -16.78 1.66
N HIS A 119 6.44 -16.89 0.95
CA HIS A 119 6.48 -16.67 -0.50
C HIS A 119 5.61 -17.66 -1.30
N GLU A 120 5.48 -18.91 -0.86
CA GLU A 120 4.60 -19.89 -1.52
C GLU A 120 3.13 -19.60 -1.23
N LEU A 121 2.79 -19.32 0.03
CA LEU A 121 1.41 -19.01 0.42
C LEU A 121 0.91 -17.74 -0.25
N MET A 122 1.73 -16.69 -0.31
CA MET A 122 1.37 -15.43 -0.97
C MET A 122 1.24 -15.60 -2.48
N LEU A 123 2.07 -16.41 -3.13
CA LEU A 123 1.90 -16.71 -4.56
C LEU A 123 0.58 -17.43 -4.83
N GLN A 124 0.22 -18.41 -3.99
CA GLN A 124 -1.03 -19.16 -4.13
C GLN A 124 -2.27 -18.29 -3.93
N LEU A 125 -2.20 -17.31 -3.01
CA LEU A 125 -3.26 -16.33 -2.80
C LEU A 125 -3.32 -15.32 -3.96
N ALA A 126 -2.18 -14.75 -4.36
CA ALA A 126 -2.09 -13.77 -5.44
C ALA A 126 -2.64 -14.30 -6.77
N ARG A 127 -2.31 -15.55 -7.14
CA ARG A 127 -2.85 -16.19 -8.36
C ARG A 127 -4.37 -16.26 -8.37
N ARG A 128 -5.00 -16.49 -7.21
CA ARG A 128 -6.47 -16.52 -7.08
C ARG A 128 -7.07 -15.13 -7.17
N VAL A 129 -6.48 -14.15 -6.49
CA VAL A 129 -6.92 -12.74 -6.61
C VAL A 129 -6.85 -12.29 -8.07
N HIS A 130 -5.73 -12.56 -8.74
CA HIS A 130 -5.54 -12.30 -10.16
C HIS A 130 -6.63 -12.98 -11.01
N HIS A 131 -6.90 -14.27 -10.79
CA HIS A 131 -7.97 -14.99 -11.49
C HIS A 131 -9.33 -14.30 -11.35
N TYR A 132 -9.73 -13.93 -10.14
CA TYR A 132 -11.01 -13.25 -9.91
C TYR A 132 -11.09 -11.86 -10.52
N LEU A 133 -10.00 -11.08 -10.49
CA LEU A 133 -9.95 -9.79 -11.19
C LEU A 133 -10.10 -9.96 -12.71
N MET A 134 -9.51 -11.01 -13.27
CA MET A 134 -9.56 -11.30 -14.71
C MET A 134 -10.96 -11.68 -15.21
N LEU A 135 -11.86 -12.14 -14.33
CA LEU A 135 -13.27 -12.36 -14.68
C LEU A 135 -13.93 -11.08 -15.23
N THR A 136 -13.48 -9.89 -14.81
CA THR A 136 -14.07 -8.63 -15.27
C THR A 136 -13.85 -8.32 -16.76
N ARG A 137 -13.00 -9.07 -17.47
CA ARG A 137 -12.58 -8.76 -18.85
C ARG A 137 -13.59 -9.14 -19.93
N THR A 138 -14.36 -10.21 -19.74
CA THR A 138 -15.34 -10.71 -20.72
C THR A 138 -16.77 -10.53 -20.23
N GLU A 139 -17.77 -10.82 -21.07
CA GLU A 139 -19.18 -10.78 -20.66
C GLU A 139 -19.51 -11.91 -19.68
N GLU A 140 -19.08 -13.11 -20.03
CA GLU A 140 -19.31 -14.34 -19.27
C GLU A 140 -18.63 -14.25 -17.92
N GLY A 141 -17.38 -13.79 -17.90
CA GLY A 141 -16.63 -13.55 -16.67
C GLY A 141 -17.27 -12.45 -15.83
N TRP A 142 -17.76 -11.36 -16.44
CA TRP A 142 -18.43 -10.29 -15.70
C TRP A 142 -19.71 -10.82 -15.00
N ASN A 143 -20.49 -11.63 -15.69
CA ASN A 143 -21.66 -12.29 -15.09
C ASN A 143 -21.28 -13.20 -13.91
N GLN A 144 -20.14 -13.89 -13.99
CA GLN A 144 -19.60 -14.65 -12.84
C GLN A 144 -19.16 -13.73 -11.70
N PHE A 145 -18.45 -12.65 -12.01
CA PHE A 145 -17.98 -11.69 -11.02
C PHE A 145 -19.16 -10.99 -10.31
N GLN A 146 -20.24 -10.67 -11.01
CA GLN A 146 -21.46 -10.14 -10.40
C GLN A 146 -22.09 -11.09 -9.39
N LYS A 147 -22.04 -12.41 -9.62
CA LYS A 147 -22.49 -13.39 -8.63
C LYS A 147 -21.67 -13.31 -7.35
N LEU A 148 -20.35 -13.08 -7.46
CA LEU A 148 -19.49 -12.82 -6.30
C LEU A 148 -19.88 -11.52 -5.59
N LEU A 149 -20.10 -10.43 -6.33
CA LEU A 149 -20.51 -9.14 -5.75
C LEU A 149 -21.83 -9.25 -4.96
N ARG A 150 -22.79 -10.06 -5.44
CA ARG A 150 -24.09 -10.31 -4.76
C ARG A 150 -23.97 -11.04 -3.42
N VAL A 151 -22.84 -11.70 -3.14
CA VAL A 151 -22.55 -12.22 -1.79
C VAL A 151 -22.35 -11.07 -0.80
N PHE A 152 -21.80 -9.95 -1.26
CA PHE A 152 -21.38 -8.82 -0.42
C PHE A 152 -22.36 -7.65 -0.40
N SER A 153 -23.22 -7.53 -1.43
CA SER A 153 -24.09 -6.38 -1.68
C SER A 153 -25.47 -6.80 -2.19
N ASP A 154 -26.51 -6.07 -1.78
CA ASP A 154 -27.89 -6.21 -2.29
C ASP A 154 -28.21 -5.18 -3.40
N GLN A 155 -27.22 -4.41 -3.85
CA GLN A 155 -27.46 -3.41 -4.90
C GLN A 155 -27.95 -4.07 -6.19
N LYS A 156 -28.93 -3.44 -6.83
CA LYS A 156 -29.63 -4.01 -8.00
C LYS A 156 -28.73 -4.11 -9.23
N THR A 157 -27.84 -3.13 -9.40
CA THR A 157 -26.97 -3.00 -10.58
C THR A 157 -25.53 -2.74 -10.16
N PHE A 158 -24.58 -3.35 -10.87
CA PHE A 158 -23.15 -3.18 -10.66
C PHE A 158 -22.54 -2.45 -11.85
N LYS A 159 -21.80 -1.35 -11.63
CA LYS A 159 -21.09 -0.66 -12.70
C LYS A 159 -20.01 -1.58 -13.28
N ARG A 160 -20.06 -1.84 -14.58
CA ARG A 160 -19.03 -2.65 -15.23
C ARG A 160 -17.74 -1.86 -15.40
N ILE A 161 -16.63 -2.48 -15.04
CA ILE A 161 -15.26 -2.03 -15.31
C ILE A 161 -14.43 -3.25 -15.69
N LYS A 162 -13.30 -3.06 -16.37
CA LYS A 162 -12.33 -4.11 -16.69
C LYS A 162 -11.06 -3.91 -15.88
N PHE A 163 -10.55 -4.99 -15.31
CA PHE A 163 -9.21 -5.01 -14.73
C PHE A 163 -8.23 -5.67 -15.68
N LYS A 164 -7.17 -4.93 -16.02
CA LYS A 164 -5.94 -5.48 -16.58
C LYS A 164 -5.05 -5.89 -15.40
N SER A 165 -5.23 -7.13 -14.93
CA SER A 165 -4.50 -7.63 -13.77
C SER A 165 -3.16 -8.25 -14.16
N HIS A 166 -2.11 -7.98 -13.37
CA HIS A 166 -0.78 -8.57 -13.55
C HIS A 166 -0.26 -9.18 -12.24
N LEU A 167 0.55 -10.23 -12.35
CA LEU A 167 1.33 -10.78 -11.24
C LEU A 167 2.80 -10.36 -11.37
N THR A 168 3.44 -9.93 -10.29
CA THR A 168 4.87 -9.58 -10.31
C THR A 168 5.79 -10.79 -10.46
N ARG A 169 5.28 -11.98 -10.14
CA ARG A 169 5.92 -13.27 -10.42
C ARG A 169 4.88 -14.37 -10.54
N ASN A 170 5.20 -15.35 -11.39
CA ASN A 170 4.35 -16.52 -11.58
C ASN A 170 4.92 -17.77 -10.91
N ASP A 171 6.10 -17.72 -10.30
CA ASP A 171 6.77 -18.85 -9.70
C ASP A 171 7.53 -18.45 -8.43
N GLY A 172 8.17 -19.44 -7.80
CA GLY A 172 9.13 -19.26 -6.72
C GLY A 172 10.41 -20.02 -7.07
N TRP A 173 11.49 -19.73 -6.36
CA TRP A 173 12.81 -20.27 -6.65
C TRP A 173 12.86 -21.80 -6.73
N ASN A 174 12.01 -22.50 -5.95
CA ASN A 174 11.86 -23.97 -5.96
C ASN A 174 11.49 -24.53 -7.34
N ASN A 175 10.81 -23.75 -8.19
CA ASN A 175 10.41 -24.17 -9.54
C ASN A 175 11.48 -23.89 -10.59
N ARG A 176 12.65 -23.39 -10.20
CA ARG A 176 13.74 -23.08 -11.11
C ARG A 176 14.81 -24.17 -11.06
N SER A 177 15.39 -24.48 -12.21
CA SER A 177 16.51 -25.42 -12.34
C SER A 177 17.85 -24.84 -11.84
N LEU A 178 17.82 -23.91 -10.88
CA LEU A 178 19.01 -23.29 -10.28
C LEU A 178 19.09 -23.67 -8.79
N PRO A 179 20.21 -24.25 -8.31
CA PRO A 179 20.39 -24.52 -6.90
C PRO A 179 20.53 -23.20 -6.11
N ALA A 180 20.24 -23.22 -4.80
CA ALA A 180 20.39 -22.04 -3.92
C ALA A 180 21.83 -21.47 -3.90
N SER A 181 22.83 -22.31 -4.18
CA SER A 181 24.24 -21.89 -4.31
C SER A 181 24.49 -21.00 -5.54
N ASN A 182 23.62 -21.04 -6.56
CA ASN A 182 23.77 -20.23 -7.76
C ASN A 182 23.66 -18.74 -7.43
N ARG A 183 24.60 -17.92 -7.92
CA ARG A 183 24.65 -16.46 -7.68
C ARG A 183 23.43 -15.71 -8.19
N ASN A 184 22.70 -16.27 -9.16
CA ASN A 184 21.54 -15.65 -9.81
C ASN A 184 20.21 -16.31 -9.44
N VAL A 185 20.19 -17.20 -8.43
CA VAL A 185 18.96 -17.88 -8.01
C VAL A 185 17.83 -16.90 -7.71
N ASN A 186 18.17 -15.74 -7.12
CA ASN A 186 17.22 -14.71 -6.73
C ASN A 186 16.99 -13.61 -7.77
N ALA A 187 17.70 -13.62 -8.90
CA ALA A 187 17.68 -12.50 -9.85
C ALA A 187 16.26 -12.02 -10.24
N PRO A 188 15.31 -12.90 -10.65
CA PRO A 188 13.96 -12.47 -11.02
C PRO A 188 13.09 -11.98 -9.86
N TYR A 189 13.50 -12.23 -8.62
CA TYR A 189 12.71 -11.93 -7.42
C TYR A 189 13.22 -10.70 -6.67
N ARG A 190 14.37 -10.14 -7.07
CA ARG A 190 14.96 -8.94 -6.46
C ARG A 190 13.99 -7.77 -6.54
N LEU A 191 13.96 -6.98 -5.47
CA LEU A 191 13.14 -5.78 -5.43
C LEU A 191 13.75 -4.68 -6.30
N TYR A 192 15.07 -4.57 -6.27
CA TYR A 192 15.87 -3.55 -6.96
C TYR A 192 16.46 -4.05 -8.26
N ASP A 193 16.81 -3.13 -9.14
CA ASP A 193 17.51 -3.45 -10.38
C ASP A 193 18.89 -4.03 -10.08
N TYR A 194 19.38 -4.86 -10.99
CA TYR A 194 20.63 -5.58 -10.82
C TYR A 194 21.39 -5.72 -12.13
N PRO A 195 22.73 -5.75 -12.12
CA PRO A 195 23.50 -5.97 -13.33
C PRO A 195 23.37 -7.43 -13.75
N ASP A 196 23.17 -7.66 -15.05
CA ASP A 196 23.36 -8.96 -15.65
C ASP A 196 24.85 -9.36 -15.52
N PRO A 197 25.19 -10.53 -14.94
CA PRO A 197 26.58 -10.89 -14.69
C PRO A 197 27.43 -11.12 -15.94
N LYS A 198 26.82 -11.39 -17.09
CA LYS A 198 27.55 -11.67 -18.34
C LYS A 198 27.81 -10.39 -19.12
N THR A 199 26.83 -9.50 -19.17
CA THR A 199 26.84 -8.30 -20.03
C THR A 199 27.08 -7.00 -19.25
N GLY A 200 26.93 -7.02 -17.93
CA GLY A 200 26.95 -5.83 -17.08
C GLY A 200 25.74 -4.91 -17.25
N LYS A 201 24.82 -5.20 -18.17
CA LYS A 201 23.63 -4.40 -18.42
C LYS A 201 22.67 -4.50 -17.25
N MET A 202 22.14 -3.37 -16.78
CA MET A 202 21.13 -3.36 -15.74
C MET A 202 19.85 -4.06 -16.21
N GLN A 203 19.36 -4.95 -15.37
CA GLN A 203 18.10 -5.67 -15.50
C GLN A 203 17.08 -5.10 -14.53
N LYS A 204 15.83 -5.01 -14.99
CA LYS A 204 14.70 -4.52 -14.19
C LYS A 204 14.41 -5.50 -13.05
N GLY A 205 14.51 -5.00 -11.83
CA GLY A 205 13.94 -5.61 -10.64
C GLY A 205 12.44 -5.31 -10.55
N ARG A 206 11.84 -5.78 -9.47
CA ARG A 206 10.38 -5.77 -9.30
C ARG A 206 9.77 -4.37 -9.33
N ILE A 207 10.38 -3.37 -8.70
CA ILE A 207 9.81 -2.00 -8.68
C ILE A 207 9.75 -1.41 -10.09
N SER A 208 10.82 -1.55 -10.87
CA SER A 208 10.89 -1.08 -12.26
C SER A 208 9.82 -1.77 -13.10
N GLN A 209 9.70 -3.10 -12.99
CA GLN A 209 8.68 -3.88 -13.69
C GLN A 209 7.24 -3.47 -13.30
N ILE A 210 7.00 -3.15 -12.04
CA ILE A 210 5.68 -2.66 -11.59
C ILE A 210 5.39 -1.29 -12.21
N ASN A 211 6.35 -0.37 -12.19
CA ASN A 211 6.16 0.97 -12.74
C ASN A 211 5.92 0.96 -14.25
N ASP A 212 6.60 0.08 -15.01
CA ASP A 212 6.35 -0.11 -16.46
C ASP A 212 4.90 -0.50 -16.79
N LEU A 213 4.14 -1.03 -15.83
CA LEU A 213 2.75 -1.45 -16.02
C LEU A 213 1.74 -0.31 -15.82
N GLU A 214 2.19 0.87 -15.37
CA GLU A 214 1.32 2.03 -15.10
C GLU A 214 0.10 1.71 -14.19
N PRO A 215 0.30 1.04 -13.03
CA PRO A 215 -0.83 0.59 -12.22
C PRO A 215 -1.55 1.74 -11.51
N TYR A 216 -2.87 1.66 -11.49
CA TYR A 216 -3.69 2.47 -10.58
C TYR A 216 -3.54 1.98 -9.14
N LEU A 217 -3.53 0.65 -8.97
CA LEU A 217 -3.44 -0.02 -7.68
C LEU A 217 -2.39 -1.13 -7.73
N VAL A 218 -1.54 -1.18 -6.70
CA VAL A 218 -0.69 -2.34 -6.40
C VAL A 218 -1.15 -2.95 -5.07
N LEU A 219 -1.57 -4.21 -5.13
CA LEU A 219 -1.83 -5.03 -3.95
C LEU A 219 -0.59 -5.85 -3.63
N SER A 220 0.09 -5.56 -2.53
CA SER A 220 1.22 -6.36 -2.05
C SER A 220 0.80 -7.24 -0.89
N LEU A 221 1.06 -8.54 -1.01
CA LEU A 221 0.60 -9.57 -0.08
C LEU A 221 1.77 -10.19 0.68
N HIS A 222 1.74 -10.09 2.00
CA HIS A 222 2.77 -10.53 2.92
C HIS A 222 2.20 -11.22 4.17
N LEU A 223 3.06 -11.93 4.88
CA LEU A 223 2.78 -12.47 6.22
C LEU A 223 3.89 -12.09 7.19
N ASN A 224 3.50 -11.72 8.40
CA ASN A 224 4.47 -11.36 9.43
C ASN A 224 4.85 -12.54 10.34
N PRO A 225 6.05 -12.52 10.95
CA PRO A 225 6.32 -13.27 12.16
C PRO A 225 5.74 -12.54 13.38
N ALA A 226 5.02 -13.23 14.25
CA ALA A 226 4.54 -12.69 15.52
C ALA A 226 5.59 -12.92 16.62
N PRO A 227 5.97 -11.89 17.40
CA PRO A 227 6.80 -12.11 18.59
C PRO A 227 6.03 -12.91 19.66
N PRO A 228 6.73 -13.50 20.64
CA PRO A 228 6.08 -14.23 21.74
C PRO A 228 4.98 -13.40 22.42
N GLY A 229 3.82 -14.01 22.66
CA GLY A 229 2.66 -13.35 23.30
C GLY A 229 1.81 -12.48 22.37
N HIS A 230 2.24 -12.20 21.14
CA HIS A 230 1.46 -11.41 20.19
C HIS A 230 0.28 -12.23 19.63
N SER A 231 -0.93 -11.67 19.66
CA SER A 231 -2.17 -12.39 19.34
C SER A 231 -2.40 -12.60 17.84
N GLY A 232 -1.57 -12.00 16.98
CA GLY A 232 -1.72 -12.02 15.52
C GLY A 232 -2.71 -10.97 15.03
N GLY A 233 -3.09 -11.05 13.76
CA GLY A 233 -3.91 -10.07 13.06
C GLY A 233 -3.31 -9.64 11.73
N MET A 234 -4.05 -8.79 11.03
CA MET A 234 -3.65 -8.18 9.76
C MET A 234 -3.19 -6.76 10.00
N GLY A 235 -2.20 -6.27 9.26
CA GLY A 235 -1.75 -4.89 9.37
C GLY A 235 -1.41 -4.30 8.00
N ALA A 236 -1.60 -2.98 7.86
CA ALA A 236 -1.11 -2.26 6.71
C ALA A 236 0.38 -1.94 6.88
N VAL A 237 1.13 -1.91 5.79
CA VAL A 237 2.51 -1.40 5.80
C VAL A 237 2.54 -0.05 5.10
N LEU A 238 2.96 0.99 5.83
CA LEU A 238 2.93 2.36 5.36
C LEU A 238 4.32 2.98 5.36
N ALA A 239 4.55 3.86 4.38
CA ALA A 239 5.70 4.75 4.35
C ALA A 239 5.20 6.20 4.35
N PRO A 240 5.66 7.04 5.29
CA PRO A 240 5.34 8.47 5.27
C PRO A 240 5.89 9.16 4.00
N GLY A 241 5.47 10.40 3.79
CA GLY A 241 5.86 11.23 2.65
C GLY A 241 6.88 12.30 3.01
N TRP A 242 7.06 13.23 2.08
CA TRP A 242 8.02 14.33 2.19
C TRP A 242 7.88 15.14 3.48
N GLN A 243 6.64 15.47 3.87
CA GLN A 243 6.39 16.35 5.01
C GLN A 243 6.91 15.74 6.32
N THR A 244 6.61 14.45 6.56
CA THR A 244 7.07 13.75 7.76
C THR A 244 8.57 13.54 7.76
N PHE A 245 9.17 13.10 6.64
CA PHE A 245 10.62 12.92 6.60
C PHE A 245 11.40 14.24 6.68
N ASN A 246 10.88 15.32 6.12
CA ASN A 246 11.48 16.65 6.26
C ASN A 246 11.34 17.19 7.69
N LEU A 247 10.24 16.92 8.40
CA LEU A 247 10.12 17.21 9.83
C LEU A 247 11.21 16.48 10.63
N LEU A 248 11.41 15.18 10.38
CA LEU A 248 12.44 14.38 11.04
C LEU A 248 13.86 14.90 10.74
N ARG A 249 14.11 15.34 9.51
CA ARG A 249 15.35 16.07 9.14
C ARG A 249 15.51 17.36 9.94
N LYS A 250 14.47 18.18 10.06
CA LYS A 250 14.49 19.42 10.88
C LYS A 250 14.77 19.11 12.34
N ILE A 251 14.23 18.04 12.90
CA ILE A 251 14.53 17.59 14.26
C ILE A 251 16.02 17.21 14.39
N SER A 252 16.57 16.45 13.44
CA SER A 252 18.00 16.14 13.39
C SER A 252 18.90 17.38 13.31
N LEU A 253 18.43 18.44 12.65
CA LEU A 253 19.10 19.75 12.54
C LEU A 253 18.83 20.68 13.74
N LYS A 254 18.08 20.24 14.75
CA LYS A 254 17.63 21.06 15.89
C LYS A 254 16.79 22.29 15.48
N GLN A 255 16.19 22.26 14.29
CA GLN A 255 15.27 23.28 13.76
C GLN A 255 13.81 23.02 14.17
N ALA A 256 13.54 21.84 14.75
CA ALA A 256 12.27 21.47 15.35
C ALA A 256 12.52 20.64 16.62
N PRO A 257 11.67 20.76 17.65
CA PRO A 257 11.82 19.96 18.87
C PRO A 257 11.42 18.50 18.64
N ALA A 258 11.99 17.59 19.43
CA ALA A 258 11.62 16.17 19.41
C ALA A 258 10.11 15.94 19.64
N SER A 259 9.46 16.78 20.44
CA SER A 259 8.02 16.74 20.71
C SER A 259 7.16 16.92 19.46
N ALA A 260 7.68 17.55 18.40
CA ALA A 260 6.96 17.69 17.14
C ALA A 260 6.69 16.32 16.47
N PHE A 261 7.62 15.37 16.58
CA PHE A 261 7.40 14.00 16.09
C PHE A 261 6.28 13.30 16.84
N TYR A 262 6.28 13.38 18.18
CA TYR A 262 5.28 12.70 19.01
C TYR A 262 3.86 13.28 18.88
N LYS A 263 3.71 14.46 18.26
CA LYS A 263 2.41 15.03 17.88
C LYS A 263 1.92 14.53 16.51
N THR A 264 2.77 13.87 15.74
CA THR A 264 2.36 13.27 14.46
C THR A 264 1.57 11.98 14.71
N PRO A 265 0.61 11.65 13.83
CA PRO A 265 -0.12 10.39 13.93
C PRO A 265 0.77 9.16 13.66
N TRP A 266 1.96 9.35 13.10
CA TRP A 266 2.91 8.28 12.80
C TRP A 266 3.67 7.74 14.03
N ALA A 267 3.74 8.51 15.11
CA ALA A 267 4.71 8.27 16.18
C ALA A 267 4.48 6.98 16.97
N SER A 268 3.22 6.60 17.17
CA SER A 268 2.84 5.37 17.88
C SER A 268 3.13 4.10 17.07
N ASP A 269 3.23 4.22 15.75
CA ASP A 269 3.19 3.05 14.86
C ASP A 269 4.54 2.80 14.18
N TRP A 270 5.53 3.67 14.47
CA TRP A 270 6.87 3.56 13.91
C TRP A 270 7.60 2.33 14.42
N LEU A 271 8.05 1.50 13.48
CA LEU A 271 8.82 0.29 13.79
C LEU A 271 10.20 0.62 14.34
N SER A 272 10.53 0.03 15.47
CA SER A 272 11.87 0.10 16.07
C SER A 272 12.63 -1.20 15.78
N THR A 273 13.42 -1.19 14.71
CA THR A 273 14.13 -2.40 14.24
C THR A 273 15.52 -2.57 14.86
N GLU A 274 16.05 -1.54 15.51
CA GLU A 274 17.34 -1.61 16.19
C GLU A 274 17.20 -1.73 17.70
N PRO A 275 17.86 -2.72 18.33
CA PRO A 275 17.83 -2.89 19.77
C PRO A 275 18.24 -1.62 20.53
N GLY A 276 17.45 -1.25 21.53
CA GLY A 276 17.71 -0.10 22.39
C GLY A 276 17.52 1.27 21.73
N TRP A 277 16.90 1.33 20.55
CA TRP A 277 16.50 2.59 19.91
C TRP A 277 15.05 2.94 20.25
N SER A 278 14.78 4.23 20.46
CA SER A 278 13.41 4.75 20.57
C SER A 278 12.76 4.90 19.20
N LYS A 279 11.43 5.04 19.15
CA LYS A 279 10.68 5.29 17.91
C LYS A 279 11.18 6.54 17.16
N LEU A 280 11.50 7.62 17.87
CA LEU A 280 12.10 8.81 17.27
C LEU A 280 13.51 8.54 16.70
N GLN A 281 14.31 7.71 17.37
CA GLN A 281 15.63 7.32 16.84
C GLN A 281 15.48 6.50 15.55
N ALA A 282 14.57 5.53 15.53
CA ALA A 282 14.27 4.74 14.34
C ALA A 282 13.73 5.62 13.20
N ALA A 283 12.77 6.51 13.49
CA ALA A 283 12.20 7.43 12.52
C ALA A 283 13.23 8.36 11.89
N ARG A 284 14.17 8.89 12.69
CA ARG A 284 15.28 9.67 12.15
C ARG A 284 16.19 8.83 11.26
N ALA A 285 16.54 7.61 11.63
CA ALA A 285 17.33 6.74 10.74
C ALA A 285 16.63 6.48 9.41
N ASP A 286 15.31 6.30 9.42
CA ASP A 286 14.51 6.15 8.20
C ASP A 286 14.50 7.42 7.35
N ALA A 287 14.41 8.60 7.97
CA ALA A 287 14.57 9.87 7.27
C ALA A 287 15.98 10.02 6.66
N TRP A 288 17.02 9.52 7.31
CA TRP A 288 18.36 9.48 6.74
C TRP A 288 18.42 8.57 5.52
N VAL A 289 17.81 7.38 5.56
CA VAL A 289 17.73 6.51 4.36
C VAL A 289 17.05 7.22 3.22
N TYR A 290 15.90 7.81 3.52
CA TYR A 290 15.06 8.48 2.54
C TYR A 290 15.83 9.61 1.86
N MET A 291 16.50 10.48 2.62
CA MET A 291 17.19 11.67 2.09
C MET A 291 18.54 11.38 1.46
N ASN A 292 19.38 10.55 2.10
CA ASN A 292 20.79 10.41 1.69
C ASN A 292 21.29 8.97 1.60
N GLY A 293 20.41 7.97 1.72
CA GLY A 293 20.75 6.58 1.44
C GLY A 293 21.59 5.89 2.52
N PHE A 294 21.74 6.46 3.70
CA PHE A 294 22.39 5.80 4.84
C PHE A 294 21.49 5.87 6.06
N TRP A 295 21.72 5.01 7.05
CA TRP A 295 21.24 5.30 8.39
C TRP A 295 22.04 6.41 9.05
N CYS A 296 21.45 7.04 10.06
CA CYS A 296 22.23 7.83 11.01
C CYS A 296 22.80 6.97 12.13
N ASN A 297 23.74 7.54 12.87
CA ASN A 297 24.06 7.07 14.21
C ASN A 297 22.88 7.29 15.19
N LYS A 298 22.96 6.74 16.40
CA LYS A 298 21.88 6.83 17.40
C LYS A 298 21.52 8.28 17.80
N SER A 299 22.48 9.21 17.75
CA SER A 299 22.22 10.63 18.01
C SER A 299 21.38 11.28 16.91
N GLY A 300 21.35 10.72 15.70
CA GLY A 300 20.58 11.23 14.57
C GLY A 300 21.22 12.41 13.85
N THR A 301 22.52 12.65 14.06
CA THR A 301 23.22 13.85 13.62
C THR A 301 24.29 13.60 12.56
N ALA A 302 24.68 12.34 12.35
CA ALA A 302 25.69 11.96 11.38
C ALA A 302 25.35 10.62 10.73
N PRO A 303 25.81 10.36 9.50
CA PRO A 303 25.59 9.09 8.84
C PRO A 303 26.36 7.95 9.53
N TRP A 304 25.74 6.78 9.58
CA TRP A 304 26.37 5.53 9.97
C TRP A 304 26.89 4.83 8.71
N TYR A 305 28.12 5.12 8.33
CA TYR A 305 28.71 4.64 7.07
C TYR A 305 28.79 3.11 6.93
N ALA A 306 28.77 2.37 8.04
CA ALA A 306 28.71 0.90 8.04
C ALA A 306 27.32 0.33 7.70
N LYS A 307 26.27 1.16 7.69
CA LYS A 307 24.89 0.76 7.36
C LYS A 307 24.37 1.52 6.11
N PRO A 308 24.99 1.34 4.93
CA PRO A 308 24.48 1.91 3.69
C PRO A 308 23.15 1.26 3.29
N ARG A 309 22.23 2.09 2.79
CA ARG A 309 20.93 1.70 2.24
C ARG A 309 20.73 2.17 0.80
N GLY A 310 21.74 2.83 0.21
CA GLY A 310 21.79 3.30 -1.16
C GLY A 310 20.86 4.48 -1.44
N PHE A 311 21.18 5.27 -2.46
CA PHE A 311 20.28 6.32 -2.96
C PHE A 311 19.15 5.66 -3.74
N ARG A 312 18.12 5.23 -3.00
CA ARG A 312 17.11 4.25 -3.48
C ARG A 312 16.37 4.68 -4.75
N HIS A 313 16.13 5.98 -4.94
CA HIS A 313 15.49 6.49 -6.16
C HIS A 313 16.33 6.25 -7.42
N ASN A 314 17.63 5.96 -7.29
CA ASN A 314 18.52 5.62 -8.40
C ASN A 314 18.85 4.13 -8.49
N LEU A 315 18.18 3.28 -7.70
CA LEU A 315 18.38 1.82 -7.72
C LEU A 315 17.31 1.09 -8.57
N PHE A 316 16.55 1.85 -9.35
CA PHE A 316 15.48 1.39 -10.23
C PHE A 316 15.48 2.22 -11.52
N GLN A 317 15.03 1.61 -12.61
CA GLN A 317 14.73 2.26 -13.87
C GLN A 317 13.30 2.81 -13.84
N TRP A 318 13.20 4.13 -13.91
CA TRP A 318 11.95 4.89 -13.94
C TRP A 318 12.24 6.37 -14.28
N ARG A 319 11.22 7.14 -14.64
CA ARG A 319 11.33 8.57 -15.00
C ARG A 319 12.02 9.44 -13.95
N TYR A 320 11.86 9.10 -12.66
CA TYR A 320 12.32 9.94 -11.55
C TYR A 320 13.75 9.64 -11.09
N ALA A 321 14.42 8.61 -11.64
CA ALA A 321 15.83 8.39 -11.38
C ALA A 321 16.66 9.51 -12.00
N ASP A 322 17.77 9.86 -11.33
CA ASP A 322 18.71 10.84 -11.83
C ASP A 322 19.39 10.39 -13.13
N GLY A 323 19.89 11.35 -13.90
CA GLY A 323 20.53 11.11 -15.20
C GLY A 323 21.89 10.39 -15.08
N ASP A 324 22.43 10.00 -16.23
CA ASP A 324 23.70 9.26 -16.30
C ASP A 324 24.85 10.03 -15.61
N GLY A 325 25.70 9.29 -14.90
CA GLY A 325 26.84 9.87 -14.17
C GLY A 325 26.49 10.46 -12.80
N TRP A 326 25.25 10.28 -12.33
CA TRP A 326 24.84 10.67 -10.98
C TRP A 326 25.73 10.07 -9.88
N GLU A 327 26.32 8.89 -10.10
CA GLU A 327 27.22 8.24 -9.13
C GLU A 327 28.48 9.08 -8.88
N LYS A 328 29.04 9.65 -9.96
CA LYS A 328 30.20 10.54 -9.86
C LYS A 328 29.81 11.83 -9.13
N LYS A 329 28.61 12.37 -9.42
CA LYS A 329 28.05 13.53 -8.71
C LYS A 329 27.89 13.21 -7.22
N ALA A 330 27.33 12.05 -6.87
CA ALA A 330 27.12 11.61 -5.50
C ALA A 330 28.43 11.48 -4.70
N VAL A 331 29.48 10.95 -5.31
CA VAL A 331 30.80 10.85 -4.68
C VAL A 331 31.38 12.23 -4.39
N ARG A 332 31.33 13.17 -5.36
CA ARG A 332 31.81 14.54 -5.17
C ARG A 332 31.02 15.28 -4.10
N GLU A 333 29.69 15.11 -4.10
CA GLU A 333 28.80 15.90 -3.25
C GLU A 333 28.72 15.44 -1.80
N ARG A 334 29.30 14.27 -1.48
CA ARG A 334 29.19 13.63 -0.18
C ARG A 334 29.47 14.56 1.01
N LYS A 335 30.40 15.51 0.86
CA LYS A 335 30.79 16.50 1.89
C LYS A 335 30.43 17.96 1.51
N SER A 336 29.89 18.19 0.32
CA SER A 336 29.48 19.51 -0.17
C SER A 336 27.96 19.66 -0.15
N SER A 337 27.45 20.71 -0.78
CA SER A 337 26.01 20.92 -0.96
C SER A 337 25.48 20.19 -2.19
N GLY A 338 24.25 19.69 -2.12
CA GLY A 338 23.59 18.98 -3.21
C GLY A 338 22.69 17.83 -2.74
N PRO A 339 22.00 17.14 -3.66
CA PRO A 339 21.06 16.05 -3.36
C PRO A 339 21.70 14.79 -2.77
N TYR A 340 23.02 14.63 -2.89
CA TYR A 340 23.74 13.49 -2.32
C TYR A 340 24.58 13.83 -1.09
N SER A 341 24.41 15.04 -0.54
CA SER A 341 25.17 15.44 0.64
C SER A 341 24.87 14.55 1.83
N MET A 342 25.92 14.06 2.49
CA MET A 342 25.80 13.33 3.76
C MET A 342 25.76 14.28 4.96
N VAL A 343 25.80 15.58 4.72
CA VAL A 343 25.66 16.63 5.74
C VAL A 343 24.28 17.25 5.58
N TYR A 344 23.36 16.94 6.50
CA TYR A 344 21.96 17.36 6.40
C TYR A 344 21.72 18.85 6.17
N SER A 345 22.58 19.72 6.71
CA SER A 345 22.48 21.18 6.51
C SER A 345 22.86 21.61 5.09
N LYS A 346 23.66 20.82 4.38
CA LYS A 346 24.08 21.04 3.00
C LYS A 346 23.25 20.24 1.98
N TRP A 347 22.51 19.24 2.45
CA TRP A 347 21.62 18.44 1.62
C TRP A 347 20.47 19.28 1.07
N LYS A 348 20.15 19.09 -0.22
CA LYS A 348 19.09 19.82 -0.93
C LYS A 348 18.18 18.86 -1.72
N PRO A 349 16.85 19.05 -1.70
CA PRO A 349 15.91 18.24 -2.48
C PRO A 349 15.89 18.65 -3.96
N GLU A 350 16.93 18.31 -4.72
CA GLU A 350 17.07 18.70 -6.12
C GLU A 350 16.94 17.49 -7.05
N GLY A 351 16.12 17.60 -8.10
CA GLY A 351 15.93 16.57 -9.12
C GLY A 351 14.49 16.04 -9.19
N ALA A 352 14.17 15.32 -10.27
CA ALA A 352 12.81 14.89 -10.61
C ALA A 352 12.16 14.04 -9.49
N PHE A 353 12.93 13.19 -8.81
CA PHE A 353 12.42 12.45 -7.66
C PHE A 353 11.95 13.39 -6.54
N TRP A 354 12.72 14.40 -6.19
CA TRP A 354 12.37 15.30 -5.09
C TRP A 354 11.20 16.23 -5.43
N GLU A 355 11.11 16.67 -6.68
CA GLU A 355 9.95 17.41 -7.20
C GLU A 355 8.68 16.57 -7.11
N ARG A 356 8.75 15.29 -7.51
CA ARG A 356 7.65 14.33 -7.33
C ARG A 356 7.28 14.21 -5.86
N GLU A 357 8.23 13.90 -4.98
CA GLU A 357 8.01 13.68 -3.55
C GLU A 357 7.32 14.86 -2.85
N GLN A 358 7.53 16.09 -3.35
CA GLN A 358 6.90 17.31 -2.85
C GLN A 358 5.54 17.62 -3.48
N ALA A 359 5.14 16.90 -4.52
CA ALA A 359 3.91 17.16 -5.25
C ALA A 359 2.65 16.69 -4.49
N LYS A 360 1.50 17.28 -4.84
CA LYS A 360 0.21 16.94 -4.22
C LYS A 360 -0.17 15.45 -4.29
N PRO A 361 0.07 14.71 -5.40
CA PRO A 361 -0.24 13.29 -5.47
C PRO A 361 0.47 12.45 -4.41
N GLU A 362 1.72 12.78 -4.10
CA GLU A 362 2.50 12.13 -3.05
C GLU A 362 1.91 12.36 -1.67
N TYR A 363 1.50 13.60 -1.41
CA TYR A 363 0.79 13.95 -0.19
C TYR A 363 -0.53 13.17 -0.08
N TRP A 364 -1.36 13.13 -1.13
CA TRP A 364 -2.64 12.43 -1.11
C TRP A 364 -2.50 10.92 -0.89
N ARG A 365 -1.49 10.29 -1.51
CA ARG A 365 -1.35 8.83 -1.44
C ARG A 365 -0.66 8.35 -0.15
N ARG A 366 0.20 9.16 0.49
CA ARG A 366 1.02 8.72 1.65
C ARG A 366 0.83 9.49 2.95
N GLU A 367 0.26 10.70 2.95
CA GLU A 367 0.26 11.56 4.15
C GLU A 367 -1.15 12.02 4.53
N ALA A 368 -1.94 12.44 3.54
CA ALA A 368 -3.18 13.16 3.76
C ALA A 368 -4.19 12.35 4.61
N PRO A 369 -4.95 13.01 5.50
CA PRO A 369 -6.21 12.44 5.96
C PRO A 369 -7.15 12.27 4.77
N VAL A 370 -7.94 11.20 4.78
CA VAL A 370 -8.92 10.95 3.72
C VAL A 370 -10.32 11.26 4.27
N SER A 371 -10.85 12.42 3.88
CA SER A 371 -12.12 12.96 4.40
C SER A 371 -13.26 11.94 4.33
N GLY A 372 -13.96 11.72 5.45
CA GLY A 372 -15.10 10.79 5.56
C GLY A 372 -14.75 9.30 5.56
N SER A 373 -13.47 8.92 5.51
CA SER A 373 -13.04 7.51 5.58
C SER A 373 -12.54 7.08 6.96
N GLY A 374 -12.45 8.01 7.92
CA GLY A 374 -11.87 7.75 9.24
C GLY A 374 -10.36 7.52 9.23
N ILE A 375 -9.71 7.60 8.06
CA ILE A 375 -8.26 7.58 7.92
C ILE A 375 -7.74 8.99 8.16
N SER A 376 -7.02 9.19 9.26
CA SER A 376 -6.45 10.48 9.65
C SER A 376 -5.03 10.72 9.13
N TYR A 377 -4.36 9.70 8.59
CA TYR A 377 -3.01 9.76 8.03
C TYR A 377 -2.75 8.55 7.12
N GLY A 378 -1.68 8.62 6.32
CA GLY A 378 -1.29 7.53 5.44
C GLY A 378 -1.97 7.54 4.07
N GLY A 379 -2.85 8.52 3.82
CA GLY A 379 -3.42 8.78 2.51
C GLY A 379 -4.25 7.65 1.93
N ASP A 380 -4.36 7.66 0.60
CA ASP A 380 -5.09 6.64 -0.14
C ASP A 380 -4.43 5.25 -0.02
N ASN A 381 -3.13 5.15 0.27
CA ASN A 381 -2.48 3.86 0.56
C ASN A 381 -3.06 3.22 1.82
N HIS A 382 -3.22 3.99 2.89
CA HIS A 382 -3.81 3.50 4.14
C HIS A 382 -5.30 3.19 3.96
N LEU A 383 -6.05 4.04 3.25
CA LEU A 383 -7.44 3.76 2.92
C LEU A 383 -7.58 2.44 2.15
N ALA A 384 -6.82 2.25 1.07
CA ALA A 384 -6.87 1.04 0.27
C ALA A 384 -6.51 -0.19 1.11
N ALA A 385 -5.41 -0.14 1.86
CA ALA A 385 -4.97 -1.27 2.69
C ALA A 385 -6.01 -1.63 3.76
N ASN A 386 -6.49 -0.65 4.53
CA ASN A 386 -7.47 -0.86 5.58
C ASN A 386 -8.79 -1.40 5.01
N GLU A 387 -9.29 -0.83 3.92
CA GLU A 387 -10.55 -1.28 3.31
C GLU A 387 -10.44 -2.72 2.81
N LEU A 388 -9.33 -3.10 2.14
CA LEU A 388 -9.12 -4.48 1.71
C LEU A 388 -9.03 -5.47 2.88
N MET A 389 -8.39 -5.10 3.99
CA MET A 389 -8.40 -5.93 5.20
C MET A 389 -9.80 -6.06 5.81
N ARG A 390 -10.62 -5.00 5.79
CA ARG A 390 -12.04 -5.08 6.19
C ARG A 390 -12.81 -6.02 5.27
N PHE A 391 -12.55 -5.98 3.96
CA PHE A 391 -13.16 -6.93 3.03
C PHE A 391 -12.78 -8.38 3.33
N ILE A 392 -11.51 -8.67 3.68
CA ILE A 392 -11.12 -10.02 4.16
C ILE A 392 -11.93 -10.41 5.40
N GLN A 393 -11.96 -9.56 6.43
CA GLN A 393 -12.70 -9.81 7.68
C GLN A 393 -14.17 -10.12 7.45
N TYR A 394 -14.81 -9.33 6.60
CA TYR A 394 -16.23 -9.40 6.31
C TYR A 394 -16.53 -10.57 5.36
N GLY A 395 -15.83 -10.65 4.23
CA GLY A 395 -16.10 -11.60 3.19
C GLY A 395 -15.85 -13.05 3.61
N VAL A 396 -14.81 -13.31 4.42
CA VAL A 396 -14.61 -14.66 4.99
C VAL A 396 -15.79 -15.06 5.88
N ARG A 397 -16.35 -14.14 6.68
CA ARG A 397 -17.51 -14.42 7.54
C ARG A 397 -18.81 -14.60 6.77
N MET A 398 -18.97 -13.87 5.66
CA MET A 398 -20.12 -14.03 4.76
C MET A 398 -20.12 -15.40 4.09
N GLN A 399 -18.93 -15.90 3.73
CA GLN A 399 -18.78 -17.14 2.96
C GLN A 399 -18.57 -18.39 3.84
N VAL A 400 -18.16 -18.24 5.10
CA VAL A 400 -17.82 -19.34 6.00
C VAL A 400 -18.54 -19.17 7.34
N PRO A 401 -19.70 -19.83 7.55
CA PRO A 401 -20.51 -19.69 8.75
C PRO A 401 -19.74 -19.88 10.07
N GLU A 402 -18.79 -20.82 10.12
CA GLU A 402 -17.99 -21.15 11.29
C GLU A 402 -17.03 -20.03 11.71
N LYS A 403 -16.82 -19.04 10.83
CA LYS A 403 -15.95 -17.88 11.08
C LYS A 403 -16.71 -16.64 11.56
N ARG A 404 -18.04 -16.66 11.63
CA ARG A 404 -18.86 -15.49 11.97
C ARG A 404 -18.55 -14.88 13.33
N ALA A 405 -18.18 -15.69 14.32
CA ALA A 405 -17.83 -15.20 15.65
C ALA A 405 -16.57 -14.31 15.65
N ASN A 406 -16.55 -13.31 16.55
CA ASN A 406 -15.52 -12.26 16.55
C ASN A 406 -14.09 -12.80 16.76
N ASN A 407 -13.93 -13.84 17.59
CA ASN A 407 -12.63 -14.42 17.94
C ASN A 407 -12.07 -15.40 16.88
N LYS A 408 -12.79 -15.66 15.78
CA LYS A 408 -12.40 -16.68 14.79
C LYS A 408 -11.39 -16.18 13.75
N LEU A 409 -11.27 -14.88 13.55
CA LEU A 409 -10.24 -14.23 12.73
C LEU A 409 -9.45 -13.25 13.59
N GLY A 410 -8.19 -12.99 13.23
CA GLY A 410 -7.37 -12.00 13.95
C GLY A 410 -7.92 -10.59 13.77
N PRO A 411 -7.54 -9.61 14.61
CA PRO A 411 -7.96 -8.23 14.42
C PRO A 411 -7.31 -7.59 13.18
N ILE A 412 -7.78 -6.39 12.82
CA ILE A 412 -6.98 -5.43 12.05
C ILE A 412 -6.17 -4.63 13.06
N LEU A 413 -4.86 -4.65 12.93
CA LEU A 413 -3.87 -4.00 13.78
C LEU A 413 -3.59 -2.57 13.27
N ASP A 414 -2.97 -1.78 14.14
CA ASP A 414 -2.33 -0.53 13.75
C ASP A 414 -1.25 -0.80 12.67
N PRO A 415 -1.01 0.16 11.76
CA PRO A 415 -0.09 -0.05 10.66
C PRO A 415 1.36 -0.19 11.11
N PHE A 416 2.16 -0.83 10.26
CA PHE A 416 3.61 -0.90 10.40
C PHE A 416 4.25 0.23 9.61
N VAL A 417 4.89 1.19 10.30
CA VAL A 417 5.43 2.41 9.68
C VAL A 417 6.96 2.38 9.63
N SER A 418 7.53 2.57 8.44
CA SER A 418 8.98 2.75 8.20
C SER A 418 9.23 3.31 6.80
N THR A 419 10.49 3.49 6.39
CA THR A 419 10.90 3.84 5.01
C THR A 419 10.79 2.63 4.06
N TYR A 420 9.58 2.07 3.92
CA TYR A 420 9.34 0.94 3.03
C TYR A 420 9.47 1.34 1.56
N THR A 421 10.09 0.46 0.77
CA THR A 421 10.44 0.75 -0.63
C THR A 421 9.22 0.75 -1.53
N LEU A 422 8.39 -0.31 -1.52
CA LEU A 422 7.25 -0.42 -2.43
C LEU A 422 6.26 0.75 -2.30
N PRO A 423 5.81 1.16 -1.08
CA PRO A 423 4.91 2.30 -0.98
C PRO A 423 5.54 3.64 -1.41
N THR A 424 6.87 3.77 -1.40
CA THR A 424 7.58 5.02 -1.73
C THR A 424 7.86 5.14 -3.23
N TYR A 425 8.43 4.10 -3.84
CA TYR A 425 9.04 4.15 -5.18
C TYR A 425 8.14 3.58 -6.30
N THR A 426 6.87 3.32 -5.97
CA THR A 426 5.86 2.92 -6.96
C THR A 426 4.95 4.09 -7.32
N ASN A 427 4.69 4.26 -8.61
CA ASN A 427 3.84 5.30 -9.14
C ASN A 427 2.35 4.91 -9.12
N ALA A 428 1.84 4.52 -7.96
CA ALA A 428 0.48 3.99 -7.78
C ALA A 428 -0.06 4.24 -6.37
N VAL A 429 -1.36 3.99 -6.17
CA VAL A 429 -1.88 3.67 -4.84
C VAL A 429 -1.40 2.27 -4.47
N VAL A 430 -0.81 2.10 -3.30
CA VAL A 430 -0.23 0.83 -2.84
C VAL A 430 -0.98 0.35 -1.60
N ALA A 431 -1.69 -0.76 -1.74
CA ALA A 431 -2.26 -1.52 -0.63
C ALA A 431 -1.27 -2.62 -0.22
N PHE A 432 -0.37 -2.31 0.69
CA PHE A 432 0.58 -3.28 1.25
C PHE A 432 -0.03 -3.93 2.49
N LEU A 433 -0.32 -5.23 2.40
CA LEU A 433 -1.01 -6.00 3.42
C LEU A 433 -0.10 -7.07 4.02
N GLU A 434 0.05 -7.01 5.33
CA GLU A 434 0.40 -8.17 6.15
C GLU A 434 -0.91 -8.88 6.46
N VAL A 435 -1.26 -9.92 5.67
CA VAL A 435 -2.59 -10.56 5.74
C VAL A 435 -2.75 -11.51 6.93
N GLY A 436 -1.79 -11.53 7.84
CA GLY A 436 -1.79 -12.37 9.02
C GLY A 436 -0.38 -12.60 9.54
N HIS A 437 -0.27 -13.36 10.62
CA HIS A 437 1.02 -13.82 11.13
C HIS A 437 1.22 -15.31 10.87
N LEU A 438 2.32 -15.68 10.22
CA LEU A 438 2.53 -17.06 9.74
C LEU A 438 2.65 -18.07 10.90
N ASN A 439 3.25 -17.68 12.03
CA ASN A 439 3.39 -18.55 13.21
C ASN A 439 2.13 -18.60 14.08
N ILE A 440 1.15 -17.72 13.88
CA ILE A 440 -0.13 -17.74 14.60
C ILE A 440 -1.10 -18.69 13.90
N TRP A 441 -1.52 -19.74 14.60
CA TRP A 441 -2.32 -20.83 14.03
C TRP A 441 -3.59 -20.32 13.34
N ARG A 442 -4.35 -19.43 13.99
CA ARG A 442 -5.61 -18.88 13.48
C ARG A 442 -5.42 -18.14 12.17
N ASP A 443 -4.43 -17.26 12.10
CA ASP A 443 -4.16 -16.43 10.93
C ASP A 443 -3.61 -17.27 9.77
N ARG A 444 -2.67 -18.18 10.07
CA ARG A 444 -2.15 -19.14 9.10
C ARG A 444 -3.27 -19.99 8.49
N ARG A 445 -4.20 -20.50 9.30
CA ARG A 445 -5.32 -21.32 8.80
C ARG A 445 -6.30 -20.52 7.96
N MET A 446 -6.53 -19.23 8.25
CA MET A 446 -7.30 -18.36 7.36
C MET A 446 -6.71 -18.32 5.94
N VAL A 447 -5.39 -18.14 5.82
CA VAL A 447 -4.70 -18.01 4.53
C VAL A 447 -4.55 -19.35 3.79
N ILE A 448 -4.52 -20.47 4.53
CA ILE A 448 -4.41 -21.81 3.94
C ILE A 448 -5.78 -22.38 3.60
N ASP A 449 -6.66 -22.47 4.59
CA ASP A 449 -7.92 -23.21 4.49
C ASP A 449 -9.06 -22.37 3.92
N GLN A 450 -9.02 -21.04 4.10
CA GLN A 450 -10.02 -20.09 3.58
C GLN A 450 -9.47 -19.23 2.45
N ARG A 451 -8.40 -19.70 1.77
CA ARG A 451 -7.68 -18.95 0.75
C ARG A 451 -8.58 -18.43 -0.37
N GLU A 452 -9.55 -19.25 -0.77
CA GLU A 452 -10.49 -18.90 -1.82
C GLU A 452 -11.36 -17.72 -1.41
N GLN A 453 -11.91 -17.77 -0.19
CA GLN A 453 -12.76 -16.73 0.35
C GLN A 453 -11.97 -15.44 0.60
N VAL A 454 -10.71 -15.54 1.04
CA VAL A 454 -9.80 -14.37 1.14
C VAL A 454 -9.57 -13.75 -0.24
N ALA A 455 -9.32 -14.57 -1.27
CA ALA A 455 -9.08 -14.09 -2.63
C ALA A 455 -10.31 -13.39 -3.24
N ILE A 456 -11.50 -13.99 -3.10
CA ILE A 456 -12.77 -13.39 -3.52
C ILE A 456 -12.97 -12.05 -2.79
N SER A 457 -12.75 -12.03 -1.48
CA SER A 457 -12.91 -10.83 -0.65
C SER A 457 -12.00 -9.69 -1.12
N LEU A 458 -10.73 -10.01 -1.43
CA LEU A 458 -9.79 -9.05 -1.97
C LEU A 458 -10.21 -8.55 -3.35
N ALA A 459 -10.64 -9.42 -4.26
CA ALA A 459 -11.06 -9.01 -5.60
C ALA A 459 -12.31 -8.13 -5.58
N VAL A 460 -13.30 -8.46 -4.75
CA VAL A 460 -14.50 -7.63 -4.51
C VAL A 460 -14.13 -6.31 -3.84
N GLY A 461 -13.22 -6.33 -2.86
CA GLY A 461 -12.71 -5.12 -2.22
C GLY A 461 -11.99 -4.20 -3.20
N ILE A 462 -11.16 -4.74 -4.09
CA ILE A 462 -10.53 -3.99 -5.17
C ILE A 462 -11.60 -3.37 -6.06
N TYR A 463 -12.59 -4.15 -6.54
CA TYR A 463 -13.71 -3.60 -7.31
C TYR A 463 -14.42 -2.43 -6.58
N SER A 464 -14.66 -2.57 -5.28
CA SER A 464 -15.26 -1.52 -4.45
C SER A 464 -14.39 -0.26 -4.37
N LEU A 465 -13.06 -0.37 -4.38
CA LEU A 465 -12.17 0.81 -4.40
C LEU A 465 -12.30 1.61 -5.70
N PHE A 466 -12.69 1.01 -6.82
CA PHE A 466 -12.85 1.72 -8.09
C PHE A 466 -14.27 2.23 -8.32
N THR A 467 -15.28 1.50 -7.84
CA THR A 467 -16.68 1.76 -8.19
C THR A 467 -17.57 2.14 -7.01
N GLY A 468 -17.17 1.77 -5.79
CA GLY A 468 -18.03 1.76 -4.62
C GLY A 468 -18.90 0.50 -4.58
N LEU A 469 -19.38 0.13 -3.39
CA LEU A 469 -20.20 -1.05 -3.18
C LEU A 469 -21.10 -0.87 -1.96
N GLU A 470 -22.41 -1.00 -2.11
CA GLU A 470 -23.31 -0.98 -0.95
C GLU A 470 -23.20 -2.29 -0.16
N ILE A 471 -22.63 -2.24 1.04
CA ILE A 471 -22.30 -3.45 1.81
C ILE A 471 -23.51 -3.94 2.63
N LYS A 472 -23.83 -5.24 2.55
CA LYS A 472 -24.85 -5.85 3.42
C LYS A 472 -24.41 -5.74 4.88
N LYS A 473 -25.39 -5.64 5.79
CA LYS A 473 -25.14 -5.56 7.24
C LYS A 473 -25.61 -6.85 7.91
N PRO A 474 -24.76 -7.88 7.99
CA PRO A 474 -25.20 -9.21 8.42
C PRO A 474 -25.34 -9.34 9.95
N GLY A 475 -25.03 -8.30 10.72
CA GLY A 475 -25.14 -8.31 12.19
C GLY A 475 -24.01 -9.02 12.94
N TYR A 476 -22.94 -9.46 12.25
CA TYR A 476 -21.77 -10.09 12.86
C TYR A 476 -20.45 -9.54 12.33
N GLY A 477 -19.38 -9.73 13.11
CA GLY A 477 -18.03 -9.31 12.78
C GLY A 477 -17.75 -7.84 13.15
N PRO A 478 -16.56 -7.52 13.69
CA PRO A 478 -16.27 -6.17 14.17
C PRO A 478 -15.82 -5.19 13.06
N TYR A 479 -15.52 -5.69 11.87
CA TYR A 479 -14.93 -4.91 10.77
C TYR A 479 -15.81 -4.96 9.52
N LEU A 480 -16.77 -4.05 9.41
CA LEU A 480 -17.61 -3.91 8.22
C LEU A 480 -16.96 -2.99 7.18
N PRO A 481 -16.70 -3.41 5.93
CA PRO A 481 -16.22 -2.52 4.87
C PRO A 481 -17.13 -1.30 4.72
N ARG A 482 -16.53 -0.16 4.37
CA ARG A 482 -17.29 1.05 4.08
C ARG A 482 -17.88 1.03 2.68
N GLY A 483 -17.30 0.25 1.78
CA GLY A 483 -17.75 0.16 0.38
C GLY A 483 -17.43 1.41 -0.42
N ARG A 484 -16.45 2.21 0.01
CA ARG A 484 -16.17 3.52 -0.57
C ARG A 484 -15.15 3.42 -1.70
N LYS A 485 -15.42 4.10 -2.81
CA LYS A 485 -14.44 4.27 -3.89
C LYS A 485 -13.34 5.28 -3.52
N LEU A 486 -12.14 5.01 -4.01
CA LEU A 486 -11.06 5.98 -4.10
C LEU A 486 -11.41 7.06 -5.12
N ASP A 487 -10.96 8.27 -4.85
CA ASP A 487 -11.03 9.37 -5.80
C ASP A 487 -9.80 9.31 -6.72
N PHE A 488 -9.85 8.48 -7.75
CA PHE A 488 -8.78 8.39 -8.74
C PHE A 488 -8.70 9.62 -9.64
N ALA A 489 -9.81 10.36 -9.81
CA ALA A 489 -9.88 11.50 -10.72
C ALA A 489 -8.90 12.62 -10.34
N LYS A 490 -8.58 12.79 -9.04
CA LYS A 490 -7.56 13.76 -8.59
C LYS A 490 -6.14 13.42 -9.09
N TYR A 491 -5.86 12.15 -9.40
CA TYR A 491 -4.59 11.71 -9.96
C TYR A 491 -4.54 11.77 -11.49
N GLU A 492 -5.70 11.66 -12.14
CA GLU A 492 -5.81 11.61 -13.60
C GLU A 492 -5.74 12.98 -14.26
N ASN A 493 -6.21 14.01 -13.56
CA ASN A 493 -6.40 15.37 -14.09
C ASN A 493 -5.35 16.37 -13.59
N LEU A 494 -4.09 15.93 -13.47
CA LEU A 494 -3.00 16.85 -13.11
C LEU A 494 -2.55 17.67 -14.33
N PRO A 495 -1.96 18.86 -14.14
CA PRO A 495 -1.42 19.66 -15.25
C PRO A 495 -0.44 18.91 -16.15
N GLN A 496 0.35 18.00 -15.56
CA GLN A 496 1.32 17.15 -16.25
C GLN A 496 0.73 15.87 -16.86
N GLY A 497 -0.58 15.65 -16.75
CA GLY A 497 -1.29 14.46 -17.19
C GLY A 497 -1.60 13.47 -16.07
N ASN A 498 -1.95 12.24 -16.44
CA ASN A 498 -2.35 11.20 -15.49
C ASN A 498 -1.14 10.70 -14.70
N TYR A 499 -1.14 10.94 -13.38
CA TYR A 499 -0.07 10.54 -12.46
C TYR A 499 0.41 9.11 -12.69
N PHE A 500 -0.50 8.14 -12.84
CA PHE A 500 -0.17 6.71 -12.96
C PHE A 500 0.54 6.36 -14.27
N LYS A 501 0.35 7.18 -15.32
CA LYS A 501 0.89 6.96 -16.67
C LYS A 501 2.18 7.72 -16.94
N ILE A 502 2.59 8.62 -16.04
CA ILE A 502 3.84 9.38 -16.18
C ILE A 502 5.00 8.51 -15.66
N VAL A 503 5.38 7.50 -16.43
CA VAL A 503 6.40 6.50 -16.06
C VAL A 503 7.61 6.47 -17.00
N ASP A 504 7.46 6.93 -18.24
CA ASP A 504 8.52 6.97 -19.25
C ASP A 504 9.38 8.24 -19.17
N ARG A 505 10.68 8.07 -19.50
CA ARG A 505 11.70 9.13 -19.58
C ARG A 505 11.57 9.95 -20.86
#